data_AF-U5VRQ8-F1
#
_entry.id   AF-U5VRQ8-F1
#
_cell.length_a   1.000
_cell.length_b   1.000
_cell.length_c   1.000
_cell.angle_alpha   90.00
_cell.angle_beta   90.00
_cell.angle_gamma   90.00
#
_symmetry.space_group_name_H-M   'P 1'
#
loop_
_entity.id
_entity.type
_entity.pdbx_description
1 polymer ?
#
loop_
_entity_poly.entity_id
_entity_poly.type
_entity_poly.pdbx_seq_one_letter_code
_entity_poly.pdbx_strand_id
1 'polypeptide(L)' 'MDGGTSTTGATPEWRSAMVDVSGLSLAELGADTAPDPADDSALAQSLRRLADDLARPGEPIAGFNSAL' A
#
# COMPACT_ATOMS: atom_id res chain seq x y z
N MET A 1 24.13 18.99 -42.38
CA MET A 1 23.98 19.88 -41.22
C MET A 1 23.13 19.11 -40.22
N ASP A 2 23.81 18.35 -39.37
CA ASP A 2 23.21 17.44 -38.40
C ASP A 2 22.60 18.23 -37.25
N GLY A 3 21.29 18.46 -37.32
CA GLY A 3 20.50 19.01 -36.23
C GLY A 3 20.04 17.90 -35.30
N GLY A 4 20.96 17.35 -34.51
CA GLY A 4 20.65 16.36 -33.49
C GLY A 4 19.63 16.92 -32.51
N THR A 5 18.44 16.32 -32.48
CA THR A 5 17.43 16.58 -31.45
C THR A 5 17.94 15.99 -30.14
N SER A 6 18.62 16.81 -29.35
CA SER A 6 18.93 16.53 -27.95
C SER A 6 17.60 16.36 -27.20
N THR A 7 17.15 15.11 -27.06
CA THR A 7 16.16 14.73 -26.06
C THR A 7 16.85 14.81 -24.70
N THR A 8 16.95 16.03 -24.19
CA THR A 8 17.33 16.31 -22.81
C THR A 8 16.15 15.93 -21.92
N GLY A 9 16.28 14.79 -21.22
CA GLY A 9 15.64 14.52 -19.94
C GLY A 9 14.11 14.60 -19.90
N ALA A 10 13.42 13.70 -20.59
CA ALA A 10 12.03 13.42 -20.22
C ALA A 10 12.04 12.74 -18.85
N THR A 11 11.71 13.48 -17.79
CA THR A 11 11.40 12.87 -16.49
C THR A 11 10.23 11.92 -16.70
N PRO A 12 10.30 10.65 -16.24
CA PRO A 12 9.18 9.74 -16.38
C PRO A 12 7.95 10.38 -15.72
N GLU A 13 6.91 10.61 -16.50
CA GLU A 13 5.62 11.07 -15.96
C GLU A 13 5.15 10.04 -14.95
N TRP A 14 4.86 10.47 -13.72
CA TRP A 14 4.36 9.58 -12.69
C TRP A 14 2.98 9.08 -13.12
N ARG A 15 2.89 7.78 -13.39
CA ARG A 15 1.64 7.10 -13.76
C ARG A 15 1.12 6.33 -12.55
N SER A 16 0.13 6.91 -11.89
CA SER A 16 -0.60 6.25 -10.80
C SER A 16 -1.98 5.83 -11.31
N ALA A 17 -2.30 4.55 -11.21
CA ALA A 17 -3.64 4.04 -11.45
C ALA A 17 -4.41 3.95 -10.14
N MET A 18 -5.68 4.35 -10.15
CA MET A 18 -6.59 4.05 -9.04
C MET A 18 -7.01 2.59 -9.17
N VAL A 19 -6.72 1.79 -8.14
CA VAL A 19 -7.17 0.40 -8.05
C VAL A 19 -8.38 0.36 -7.13
N ASP A 20 -9.51 -0.10 -7.63
CA ASP A 20 -10.70 -0.32 -6.81
C ASP A 20 -10.54 -1.62 -6.02
N VAL A 21 -10.52 -1.49 -4.71
CA VAL A 21 -10.38 -2.58 -3.74
C VAL A 21 -11.60 -2.71 -2.84
N SER A 22 -12.67 -1.95 -3.12
CA SER A 22 -13.86 -1.86 -2.26
C SER A 22 -14.62 -3.18 -2.13
N GLY A 23 -14.47 -4.08 -3.10
CA GLY A 23 -15.05 -5.43 -3.10
C GLY A 23 -14.21 -6.50 -2.41
N LEU A 24 -13.00 -6.18 -1.94
CA LEU A 24 -12.08 -7.16 -1.35
C LEU A 24 -12.07 -7.03 0.18
N SER A 25 -12.05 -8.18 0.86
CA SER A 25 -11.72 -8.23 2.28
C SER A 25 -10.22 -7.98 2.50
N LEU A 26 -9.86 -7.60 3.72
CA LEU A 26 -8.46 -7.35 4.07
C LEU A 26 -7.58 -8.60 3.90
N ALA A 27 -8.12 -9.78 4.18
CA ALA A 27 -7.40 -11.05 4.01
C ALA A 27 -7.12 -11.33 2.53
N GLU A 28 -8.10 -11.05 1.65
CA GLU A 28 -7.94 -11.17 0.20
C GLU A 28 -6.92 -10.16 -0.34
N LEU A 29 -6.94 -8.92 0.15
CA LEU A 29 -5.94 -7.90 -0.21
C LEU A 29 -4.52 -8.33 0.16
N GLY A 30 -4.33 -8.87 1.37
CA GLY A 30 -3.02 -9.36 1.82
C GLY A 30 -2.51 -10.55 1.00
N ALA A 31 -3.41 -11.45 0.58
CA ALA A 31 -3.08 -12.62 -0.23
C ALA A 31 -2.76 -12.25 -1.69
N ASP A 32 -3.43 -11.26 -2.26
CA ASP A 32 -3.25 -10.81 -3.64
C ASP A 32 -2.03 -9.88 -3.81
N THR A 33 -1.53 -9.27 -2.72
CA THR A 33 -0.20 -8.63 -2.67
C THR A 33 0.95 -9.62 -2.47
N ALA A 34 0.69 -10.92 -2.37
CA ALA A 34 1.71 -11.96 -2.17
C ALA A 34 2.06 -12.83 -3.41
N PRO A 35 1.95 -12.38 -4.68
CA PRO A 35 2.32 -13.23 -5.80
C PRO A 35 3.83 -13.40 -5.95
N ASP A 36 4.64 -12.56 -5.27
CA ASP A 36 6.09 -12.71 -5.21
C ASP A 36 6.58 -12.67 -3.75
N PRO A 37 7.29 -13.69 -3.24
CA PRO A 37 7.87 -13.67 -1.90
C PRO A 37 8.94 -12.57 -1.70
N ALA A 38 9.33 -11.86 -2.75
CA ALA A 38 10.19 -10.69 -2.72
C ALA A 38 9.45 -9.35 -2.81
N ASP A 39 8.11 -9.32 -2.89
CA ASP A 39 7.35 -8.07 -2.88
C ASP A 39 7.23 -7.53 -1.44
N ASP A 40 8.35 -7.03 -0.91
CA ASP A 40 8.47 -6.34 0.37
C ASP A 40 7.98 -4.88 0.25
N SER A 41 6.86 -4.71 -0.46
CA SER A 41 6.27 -3.40 -0.68
C SER A 41 5.70 -2.85 0.63
N ALA A 42 5.82 -1.54 0.82
CA ALA A 42 5.28 -0.87 2.01
C ALA A 42 3.77 -1.14 2.19
N LEU A 43 3.05 -1.38 1.08
CA LEU A 43 1.64 -1.77 1.09
C LEU A 43 1.43 -3.17 1.67
N ALA A 44 2.16 -4.18 1.17
CA ALA A 44 2.06 -5.56 1.66
C ALA A 44 2.38 -5.64 3.17
N GLN A 45 3.43 -4.94 3.61
CA GLN A 45 3.79 -4.88 5.03
C GLN A 45 2.70 -4.20 5.88
N SER A 46 2.09 -3.13 5.37
CA SER A 46 1.01 -2.43 6.07
C SER A 46 -0.26 -3.27 6.18
N LEU A 47 -0.63 -3.98 5.11
CA LEU A 47 -1.78 -4.89 5.10
C LEU A 47 -1.58 -6.05 6.07
N ARG A 48 -0.38 -6.63 6.11
CA ARG A 48 -0.01 -7.70 7.05
C ARG A 48 -0.12 -7.23 8.50
N ARG A 49 0.46 -6.05 8.81
CA ARG A 49 0.36 -5.47 10.15
C ARG A 49 -1.08 -5.23 10.56
N LEU A 50 -1.91 -4.69 9.66
CA LEU A 50 -3.32 -4.43 9.94
C LEU A 50 -4.10 -5.74 10.17
N ALA A 51 -3.81 -6.79 9.40
CA ALA A 51 -4.40 -8.10 9.60
C ALA A 51 -4.01 -8.70 10.95
N ASP A 52 -2.73 -8.57 11.35
CA ASP A 52 -2.24 -9.02 12.65
C ASP A 52 -2.88 -8.24 13.82
N ASP A 53 -3.03 -6.91 13.68
CA ASP A 53 -3.69 -6.06 14.69
C ASP A 53 -5.17 -6.43 14.86
N LEU A 54 -5.85 -6.82 13.79
CA LEU A 54 -7.23 -7.33 13.85
C LEU A 54 -7.33 -8.73 14.44
N ALA A 55 -6.33 -9.59 14.19
CA ALA A 55 -6.27 -10.94 14.76
C ALA A 55 -5.93 -10.91 16.26
N ARG A 56 -5.21 -9.89 16.71
CA ARG A 56 -4.89 -9.64 18.11
C ARG A 56 -5.31 -8.22 18.49
N PRO A 57 -6.62 -7.96 18.66
CA PRO A 57 -7.09 -6.65 19.08
C PRO A 57 -6.36 -6.27 20.37
N GLY A 58 -5.60 -5.19 20.32
CA GLY A 58 -4.90 -4.67 21.50
C GLY A 58 -5.91 -4.39 22.61
N GLU A 59 -5.45 -4.45 23.86
CA GLU A 59 -6.30 -4.05 24.98
C GLU A 59 -6.88 -2.66 24.69
N PRO A 60 -8.21 -2.47 24.86
CA PRO A 60 -8.82 -1.16 24.73
C PRO A 60 -8.04 -0.19 25.62
N ILE A 61 -7.47 0.86 25.01
CA ILE A 61 -6.81 1.90 25.79
C ILE A 61 -7.91 2.60 26.59
N ALA A 62 -8.06 2.22 27.86
CA ALA A 62 -9.08 2.69 28.80
C ALA A 62 -9.01 4.20 29.12
N GLY A 63 -8.25 4.98 28.36
CA GLY A 63 -8.03 6.42 28.56
C GLY A 63 -8.61 7.33 27.49
N PHE A 64 -8.98 6.83 26.29
CA PHE A 64 -9.51 7.72 25.23
C PHE A 64 -10.99 8.09 25.40
N ASN A 65 -11.76 7.29 26.14
CA ASN A 65 -13.19 7.50 26.38
C ASN A 65 -13.51 8.07 27.79
N SER A 66 -12.51 8.46 28.58
CA SER A 66 -12.71 8.95 29.97
C SER A 66 -12.97 10.45 30.07
N ALA A 67 -13.28 11.11 28.95
CA ALA A 67 -13.66 12.51 28.90
C ALA A 67 -15.12 12.66 28.48
N LEU A 68 -16.04 12.14 29.29
CA LEU A 68 -17.45 12.57 29.36
C LEU A 68 -18.01 12.28 30.75
#